data_AF-A0A6B3UQ16-F1
#
_entry.id   AF-A0A6B3UQ16-F1
#
_cell.length_a   1.000
_cell.length_b   1.000
_cell.length_c   1.000
_cell.angle_alpha   90.00
_cell.angle_beta   90.00
_cell.angle_gamma   90.00
#
_symmetry.space_group_name_H-M   'P 1'
#
loop_
_entity.id
_entity.type
_entity.pdbx_description
1 polymer ?
#
loop_
_entity_poly.entity_id
_entity_poly.type
_entity_poly.pdbx_seq_one_letter_code
_entity_poly.pdbx_strand_id
1 'polypeptide(L)'
;MQEALRSGAERAEMIDELITQGATRTGLSEAQVRTTLAGALGLLRKHAARDKLDLLFASVPGAEALATSPAGQMKSGGGLFGGLMKSAGGVSGAAMADAMGMLDRLKREGVERSDLKVLMPVAQDWVRARSGRDLLRETLESVPGVGALLAGR
;
A
#
# COMPACT_ATOMS: atom_id res chain seq x y z
N MET A 1 -16.51 24.95 -10.40
CA MET A 1 -15.04 24.86 -10.56
C MET A 1 -14.29 24.98 -9.23
N GLN A 2 -14.62 25.92 -8.34
CA GLN A 2 -13.95 26.06 -7.04
C GLN A 2 -14.18 24.88 -6.06
N GLU A 3 -15.33 24.23 -6.14
CA GLU A 3 -15.69 23.07 -5.30
C GLU A 3 -14.83 21.82 -5.60
N ALA A 4 -14.48 21.60 -6.87
CA ALA A 4 -13.62 20.50 -7.29
C ALA A 4 -12.15 20.70 -6.85
N LEU A 5 -11.70 21.96 -6.80
CA LEU A 5 -10.36 22.33 -6.33
C LEU A 5 -10.23 22.19 -4.81
N ARG A 6 -11.26 22.61 -4.05
CA ARG A 6 -11.32 22.39 -2.59
C ARG A 6 -11.32 20.90 -2.24
N SER A 7 -12.20 20.14 -2.90
CA SER A 7 -12.25 18.70 -2.72
C SER A 7 -10.88 18.08 -3.04
N GLY A 8 -10.21 18.48 -4.12
CA GLY A 8 -8.85 18.01 -4.44
C GLY A 8 -7.80 18.29 -3.35
N ALA A 9 -7.84 19.47 -2.73
CA ALA A 9 -6.92 19.85 -1.64
C ALA A 9 -7.20 19.06 -0.35
N GLU A 10 -8.47 18.91 0.05
CA GLU A 10 -8.87 18.11 1.21
C GLU A 10 -8.44 16.63 1.04
N ARG A 11 -8.48 16.12 -0.20
CA ARG A 11 -7.97 14.77 -0.52
C ARG A 11 -6.46 14.65 -0.34
N ALA A 12 -5.68 15.68 -0.68
CA ALA A 12 -4.23 15.67 -0.53
C ALA A 12 -3.81 15.84 0.94
N GLU A 13 -4.46 16.75 1.67
CA GLU A 13 -4.18 17.00 3.09
C GLU A 13 -4.34 15.73 3.93
N MET A 14 -5.36 14.93 3.63
CA MET A 14 -5.66 13.77 4.46
C MET A 14 -4.65 12.62 4.31
N ILE A 15 -4.17 12.33 3.09
CA ILE A 15 -3.09 11.35 2.93
C ILE A 15 -1.77 11.90 3.50
N ASP A 16 -1.56 13.21 3.42
CA ASP A 16 -0.39 13.88 3.99
C ASP A 16 -0.40 13.83 5.53
N GLU A 17 -1.57 13.95 6.19
CA GLU A 17 -1.70 13.71 7.64
C GLU A 17 -1.23 12.31 8.04
N LEU A 18 -1.62 11.28 7.28
CA LEU A 18 -1.17 9.91 7.54
C LEU A 18 0.35 9.79 7.36
N ILE A 19 0.92 10.47 6.37
CA ILE A 19 2.36 10.49 6.12
C ILE A 19 3.10 11.14 7.29
N THR A 20 2.67 12.30 7.76
CA THR A 20 3.27 13.01 8.90
C THR A 20 3.15 12.20 10.20
N GLN A 21 1.99 11.57 10.45
CA GLN A 21 1.82 10.68 11.61
C GLN A 21 2.73 9.45 11.52
N GLY A 22 2.82 8.83 10.35
CA GLY A 22 3.71 7.70 10.10
C GLY A 22 5.18 8.06 10.33
N ALA A 23 5.63 9.21 9.83
CA ALA A 23 6.98 9.72 10.00
C ALA A 23 7.30 9.91 11.49
N THR A 24 6.40 10.57 12.22
CA THR A 24 6.52 10.79 13.67
C THR A 24 6.65 9.48 14.46
N ARG A 25 5.90 8.45 14.07
CA ARG A 25 5.85 7.16 14.81
C ARG A 25 7.02 6.23 14.50
N THR A 26 7.57 6.32 13.29
CA THR A 26 8.64 5.43 12.80
C THR A 26 10.03 6.05 12.90
N GLY A 27 10.12 7.39 12.98
CA GLY A 27 11.38 8.12 12.83
C GLY A 27 11.86 8.25 11.38
N LEU A 28 11.07 7.78 10.41
CA LEU A 28 11.35 7.94 8.99
C LEU A 28 11.06 9.37 8.52
N SER A 29 11.67 9.76 7.40
CA SER A 29 11.26 10.97 6.68
C SER A 29 9.87 10.79 6.05
N GLU A 30 9.14 11.90 5.87
CA GLU A 30 7.86 11.88 5.17
C GLU A 30 7.97 11.34 3.75
N ALA A 31 9.10 11.56 3.07
CA ALA A 31 9.35 10.99 1.74
C ALA A 31 9.42 9.46 1.78
N GLN A 32 10.12 8.88 2.76
CA GLN A 32 10.19 7.43 2.95
C GLN A 32 8.83 6.82 3.28
N VAL A 33 8.05 7.47 4.14
CA VAL A 33 6.68 7.04 4.47
C VAL A 33 5.78 7.14 3.24
N ARG A 34 5.84 8.25 2.49
CA ARG A 34 5.09 8.43 1.25
C ARG A 34 5.41 7.33 0.24
N THR A 35 6.69 7.02 0.01
CA THR A 35 7.07 5.93 -0.91
C THR A 35 6.58 4.58 -0.41
N THR A 36 6.66 4.33 0.89
CA THR A 36 6.19 3.08 1.50
C THR A 36 4.69 2.90 1.30
N LEU A 37 3.89 3.92 1.61
CA LEU A 37 2.44 3.91 1.41
C LEU A 37 2.08 3.80 -0.07
N ALA A 38 2.77 4.53 -0.95
CA ALA A 38 2.57 4.44 -2.39
C ALA A 38 2.81 3.02 -2.92
N GLY A 39 3.92 2.38 -2.52
CA GLY A 39 4.23 1.00 -2.89
C GLY A 39 3.18 0.01 -2.39
N ALA A 40 2.78 0.13 -1.12
CA ALA A 40 1.76 -0.74 -0.53
C ALA A 40 0.41 -0.61 -1.25
N LEU A 41 -0.08 0.62 -1.46
CA LEU A 41 -1.34 0.87 -2.15
C LEU A 41 -1.27 0.47 -3.63
N GLY A 42 -0.12 0.64 -4.28
CA GLY A 42 0.13 0.14 -5.63
C GLY A 42 0.06 -1.39 -5.72
N LEU A 43 0.54 -2.09 -4.68
CA LEU A 43 0.44 -3.55 -4.56
C LEU A 43 -1.00 -4.00 -4.37
N LEU A 44 -1.73 -3.35 -3.46
CA LEU A 44 -3.16 -3.60 -3.28
C LEU A 44 -3.93 -3.35 -4.58
N ARG A 45 -3.64 -2.26 -5.29
CA ARG A 45 -4.28 -1.95 -6.57
C ARG A 45 -4.10 -3.05 -7.63
N LYS A 46 -2.96 -3.74 -7.60
CA LYS A 46 -2.63 -4.77 -8.58
C LYS A 46 -3.24 -6.14 -8.22
N HIS A 47 -3.38 -6.45 -6.93
CA HIS A 47 -3.66 -7.82 -6.49
C HIS A 47 -4.88 -7.99 -5.57
N ALA A 48 -5.39 -6.94 -4.95
CA ALA A 48 -6.55 -7.02 -4.06
C ALA A 48 -7.87 -7.15 -4.85
N ALA A 49 -8.91 -7.64 -4.17
CA ALA A 49 -10.26 -7.63 -4.72
C ALA A 49 -10.73 -6.18 -4.94
N ARG A 50 -11.30 -5.93 -6.13
CA ARG A 50 -11.63 -4.56 -6.59
C ARG A 50 -12.65 -3.87 -5.69
N ASP A 51 -13.67 -4.59 -5.24
CA ASP A 51 -14.70 -4.08 -4.33
C ASP A 51 -14.11 -3.60 -2.99
N LYS A 52 -13.14 -4.34 -2.44
CA LYS A 52 -12.45 -3.96 -1.20
C LYS A 52 -11.54 -2.76 -1.40
N LEU A 53 -10.81 -2.74 -2.51
CA LEU A 53 -9.93 -1.64 -2.88
C LEU A 53 -10.73 -0.33 -3.09
N ASP A 54 -11.86 -0.40 -3.79
CA ASP A 54 -12.73 0.75 -4.05
C ASP A 54 -13.25 1.34 -2.73
N LEU A 55 -13.64 0.49 -1.77
CA LEU A 55 -14.03 0.93 -0.43
C LEU A 55 -12.87 1.59 0.33
N LEU A 56 -11.66 1.02 0.25
CA LEU A 56 -10.48 1.62 0.87
C LEU A 56 -10.18 3.00 0.30
N PHE A 57 -10.15 3.15 -1.03
CA PHE A 57 -9.88 4.44 -1.67
C PHE A 57 -10.97 5.47 -1.43
N ALA A 58 -12.24 5.05 -1.36
CA ALA A 58 -13.33 5.94 -0.96
C ALA A 58 -13.16 6.44 0.49
N SER A 59 -12.60 5.62 1.38
CA SER A 59 -12.38 5.97 2.79
C SER A 59 -11.11 6.76 3.07
N VAL A 60 -10.12 6.66 2.18
CA VAL A 60 -8.83 7.37 2.28
C VAL A 60 -8.61 8.22 1.04
N PRO A 61 -9.27 9.39 0.97
CA PRO A 61 -8.98 10.30 -0.11
C PRO A 61 -7.49 10.65 -0.23
N GLY A 62 -7.01 10.71 -1.49
CA GLY A 62 -5.59 10.81 -1.82
C GLY A 62 -4.87 9.46 -1.97
N ALA A 63 -5.40 8.36 -1.41
CA ALA A 63 -4.76 7.05 -1.50
C ALA A 63 -4.70 6.50 -2.94
N GLU A 64 -5.76 6.68 -3.74
CA GLU A 64 -5.76 6.25 -5.14
C GLU A 64 -4.72 7.01 -5.98
N ALA A 65 -4.63 8.33 -5.80
CA ALA A 65 -3.62 9.16 -6.44
C ALA A 65 -2.20 8.74 -6.02
N LEU A 66 -2.01 8.43 -4.74
CA LEU A 66 -0.73 7.94 -4.23
C LEU A 66 -0.38 6.55 -4.82
N ALA A 67 -1.36 5.65 -4.95
CA ALA A 67 -1.19 4.31 -5.52
C ALA A 67 -0.82 4.32 -7.02
N THR A 68 -1.28 5.33 -7.75
CA THR A 68 -1.02 5.50 -9.19
C THR A 68 0.23 6.35 -9.49
N SER A 69 0.78 7.01 -8.47
CA SER A 69 2.01 7.79 -8.55
C SER A 69 3.21 6.95 -9.02
N PRO A 70 4.29 7.57 -9.54
CA PRO A 70 5.52 6.84 -9.89
C PRO A 70 6.11 6.02 -8.74
N ALA A 71 5.90 6.45 -7.49
CA ALA A 71 6.34 5.71 -6.31
C ALA A 71 5.50 4.44 -6.07
N GLY A 72 4.21 4.46 -6.42
CA GLY A 72 3.29 3.31 -6.32
C GLY A 72 3.31 2.39 -7.54
N GLN A 73 3.90 2.83 -8.65
CA GLN A 73 4.14 1.97 -9.81
C GLN A 73 5.25 0.97 -9.51
N MET A 74 4.87 -0.28 -9.23
CA MET A 74 5.81 -1.38 -9.17
C MET A 74 6.36 -1.64 -10.58
N LYS A 75 7.64 -1.36 -10.80
CA LYS A 75 8.33 -1.85 -11.99
C LYS A 75 8.28 -3.37 -11.91
N SER A 76 7.46 -3.98 -12.77
CA SER A 76 7.41 -5.44 -12.90
C SER A 76 8.85 -5.91 -13.14
N GLY A 77 9.44 -6.56 -12.13
CA GLY A 77 10.75 -7.21 -12.23
C GLY A 77 10.65 -8.45 -13.10
N GLY A 78 10.30 -8.26 -14.37
CA GLY A 78 10.11 -9.30 -15.36
C GLY A 78 11.36 -9.46 -16.20
N GLY A 79 12.46 -9.90 -15.60
CA GLY A 79 13.47 -10.62 -16.37
C GLY A 79 12.84 -11.91 -16.92
N LEU A 80 13.41 -12.48 -17.98
CA LEU A 80 12.96 -13.73 -18.62
C LEU A 80 12.74 -14.88 -17.60
N PHE A 81 13.47 -14.87 -16.48
CA PHE A 81 13.31 -15.77 -15.33
C PHE A 81 12.01 -15.57 -14.52
N GLY A 82 11.51 -14.33 -14.39
CA GLY A 82 10.24 -14.04 -13.70
C GLY A 82 9.02 -14.51 -14.50
N GLY A 83 9.14 -14.59 -15.83
CA GLY A 83 8.13 -15.21 -16.70
C GLY A 83 8.01 -16.72 -16.49
N LEU A 84 9.15 -17.40 -16.29
CA LEU A 84 9.20 -18.85 -16.07
C LEU A 84 8.73 -19.24 -14.65
N MET A 85 8.97 -18.39 -13.65
CA MET A 85 8.47 -18.60 -12.28
C MET A 85 6.97 -18.31 -12.16
N LYS A 86 6.43 -17.38 -12.97
CA LYS A 86 4.98 -17.12 -13.08
C LYS A 86 4.20 -18.35 -13.54
N SER A 87 4.79 -19.19 -14.41
CA SER A 87 4.18 -20.45 -14.84
C SER A 87 4.20 -21.55 -13.77
N ALA A 88 5.04 -21.45 -12.74
CA ALA A 88 5.14 -22.47 -11.68
C ALA A 88 4.45 -22.06 -10.36
N GLY A 89 4.31 -20.76 -10.07
CA GLY A 89 3.84 -20.25 -8.76
C GLY A 89 2.42 -19.65 -8.70
N GLY A 90 1.71 -19.57 -9.84
CA GLY A 90 0.34 -19.03 -9.89
C GLY A 90 0.22 -17.54 -9.50
N VAL A 91 -1.04 -17.08 -9.35
CA VAL A 91 -1.38 -15.67 -9.03
C VAL A 91 -0.78 -15.23 -7.69
N SER A 92 -0.74 -16.13 -6.69
CA SER A 92 -0.12 -15.88 -5.39
C SER A 92 1.39 -15.63 -5.47
N GLY A 93 2.10 -16.30 -6.39
CA GLY A 93 3.53 -16.09 -6.62
C GLY A 93 3.84 -14.71 -7.20
N ALA A 94 2.93 -14.15 -8.02
CA ALA A 94 3.09 -12.82 -8.58
C ALA A 94 2.96 -11.72 -7.52
N ALA A 95 1.97 -11.83 -6.63
CA ALA A 95 1.80 -10.89 -5.51
C ALA A 95 3.00 -10.90 -4.57
N MET A 96 3.53 -12.09 -4.27
CA MET A 96 4.70 -12.22 -3.41
C MET A 96 5.99 -11.70 -4.07
N ALA A 97 6.20 -11.94 -5.37
CA ALA A 97 7.35 -11.40 -6.09
C ALA A 97 7.34 -9.86 -6.13
N ASP A 98 6.18 -9.27 -6.39
CA ASP A 98 6.01 -7.81 -6.37
C ASP A 98 6.24 -7.23 -4.96
N ALA A 99 5.72 -7.88 -3.91
CA ALA A 99 5.94 -7.49 -2.52
C ALA A 99 7.43 -7.51 -2.16
N MET A 100 8.14 -8.57 -2.55
CA MET A 100 9.58 -8.68 -2.33
C MET A 100 10.36 -7.59 -3.08
N GLY A 101 10.00 -7.30 -4.34
CA GLY A 101 10.61 -6.22 -5.11
C GLY A 101 10.39 -4.83 -4.47
N MET A 102 9.21 -4.60 -3.91
CA MET A 102 8.93 -3.39 -3.12
C MET A 102 9.81 -3.32 -1.87
N LEU A 103 9.88 -4.40 -1.08
CA LEU A 103 10.70 -4.45 0.13
C LEU A 103 12.17 -4.19 -0.15
N ASP A 104 12.71 -4.76 -1.24
CA ASP A 104 14.10 -4.53 -1.65
C ASP A 104 14.35 -3.07 -2.04
N ARG A 105 13.38 -2.44 -2.71
CA ARG A 105 13.45 -1.00 -3.02
C ARG A 105 13.45 -0.16 -1.74
N LEU A 106 12.52 -0.43 -0.84
CA LEU A 106 12.40 0.29 0.43
C LEU A 106 13.66 0.17 1.28
N LYS A 107 14.25 -1.02 1.34
CA LYS A 107 15.52 -1.25 2.02
C LYS A 107 16.66 -0.39 1.44
N ARG A 108 16.73 -0.23 0.11
CA ARG A 108 17.71 0.67 -0.54
C ARG A 108 17.46 2.14 -0.22
N GLU A 109 16.22 2.51 0.08
CA GLU A 109 15.82 3.83 0.55
C GLU A 109 15.95 3.97 2.09
N GLY A 110 16.53 2.98 2.78
CA GLY A 110 16.76 3.01 4.23
C GLY A 110 15.52 2.69 5.07
N VAL A 111 14.47 2.15 4.47
CA VAL A 111 13.26 1.69 5.19
C VAL A 111 13.39 0.20 5.49
N GLU A 112 13.39 -0.14 6.77
CA GLU A 112 13.57 -1.50 7.26
C GLU A 112 12.22 -2.17 7.60
N ARG A 113 12.25 -3.49 7.75
CA ARG A 113 11.05 -4.27 8.10
C ARG A 113 10.47 -3.88 9.46
N SER A 114 11.30 -3.40 10.39
CA SER A 114 10.87 -2.85 11.69
C SER A 114 9.96 -1.65 11.52
N ASP A 115 10.27 -0.76 10.57
CA ASP A 115 9.50 0.45 10.34
C ASP A 115 8.14 0.12 9.75
N LEU A 116 8.08 -0.87 8.87
CA LEU A 116 6.82 -1.39 8.32
C LEU A 116 5.91 -1.98 9.41
N LYS A 117 6.49 -2.68 10.39
CA LYS A 117 5.73 -3.22 11.55
C LYS A 117 5.14 -2.13 12.42
N VAL A 118 5.75 -0.94 12.46
CA VAL A 118 5.24 0.22 13.20
C VAL A 118 4.26 1.03 12.34
N LEU A 119 4.55 1.23 11.05
CA LEU A 119 3.72 2.01 10.14
C LEU A 119 2.38 1.32 9.83
N MET A 120 2.38 -0.01 9.71
CA MET A 120 1.18 -0.77 9.39
C MET A 120 0.03 -0.56 10.39
N PRO A 121 0.21 -0.72 11.71
CA PRO A 121 -0.86 -0.44 12.68
C PRO A 121 -1.26 1.04 12.67
N VAL A 122 -0.33 1.97 12.47
CA VAL A 122 -0.66 3.40 12.32
C VAL A 122 -1.63 3.62 11.15
N ALA A 123 -1.35 3.01 9.99
CA ALA A 123 -2.24 3.09 8.83
C ALA A 123 -3.60 2.41 9.09
N GLN A 124 -3.61 1.23 9.74
CA GLN A 124 -4.85 0.53 10.08
C GLN A 124 -5.72 1.34 11.06
N ASP A 125 -5.14 1.84 12.14
CA ASP A 125 -5.83 2.64 13.15
C ASP A 125 -6.39 3.92 12.53
N TRP A 126 -5.61 4.56 11.67
CA TRP A 126 -6.02 5.78 10.97
C TRP A 126 -7.21 5.52 10.04
N VAL A 127 -7.19 4.42 9.26
CA VAL A 127 -8.29 4.02 8.37
C VAL A 127 -9.53 3.63 9.19
N ARG A 128 -9.34 2.89 10.27
CA ARG A 128 -10.41 2.48 11.18
C ARG A 128 -11.07 3.67 11.86
N ALA A 129 -10.30 4.66 12.32
CA ALA A 129 -10.83 5.85 12.96
C ALA A 129 -11.77 6.67 12.06
N ARG A 130 -11.57 6.60 10.73
CA ARG A 130 -12.37 7.36 9.75
C ARG A 130 -13.51 6.57 9.12
N SER A 131 -13.30 5.27 8.87
CA SER A 131 -14.28 4.42 8.21
C SER A 131 -15.12 3.58 9.17
N GLY A 132 -14.74 3.52 10.46
CA GLY A 132 -15.32 2.62 11.45
C GLY A 132 -14.98 1.14 11.23
N ARG A 133 -14.15 0.81 10.22
CA ARG A 133 -13.80 -0.55 9.81
C ARG A 133 -12.32 -0.64 9.50
N ASP A 134 -11.74 -1.84 9.64
CA ASP A 134 -10.35 -2.06 9.22
C ASP A 134 -10.29 -2.38 7.72
N LEU A 135 -10.66 -1.40 6.88
CA LEU A 135 -10.72 -1.58 5.43
C LEU A 135 -9.35 -1.90 4.82
N LEU A 136 -8.27 -1.42 5.45
CA LEU A 136 -6.91 -1.75 5.02
C LEU A 136 -6.63 -3.25 5.20
N ARG A 137 -6.96 -3.82 6.36
CA ARG A 137 -6.86 -5.27 6.60
C ARG A 137 -7.76 -6.07 5.67
N GLU A 138 -9.03 -5.69 5.52
CA GLU A 138 -9.95 -6.38 4.62
C GLU A 138 -9.42 -6.42 3.18
N THR A 139 -8.80 -5.31 2.74
CA THR A 139 -8.18 -5.23 1.40
C THR A 139 -6.94 -6.10 1.30
N LEU A 140 -6.08 -6.13 2.32
CA LEU A 140 -4.90 -6.99 2.37
C LEU A 140 -5.24 -8.49 2.36
N GLU A 141 -6.26 -8.90 3.12
CA GLU A 141 -6.72 -10.29 3.19
C GLU A 141 -7.30 -10.78 1.86
N SER A 142 -7.80 -9.86 1.04
CA SER A 142 -8.30 -10.17 -0.31
C SER A 142 -7.18 -10.43 -1.34
N VAL A 143 -5.92 -10.17 -1.01
CA VAL A 143 -4.78 -10.44 -1.89
C VAL A 143 -4.52 -11.95 -1.95
N PRO A 144 -4.51 -12.57 -3.15
CA PRO A 144 -4.20 -13.99 -3.32
C PRO A 144 -2.87 -14.39 -2.68
N GLY A 145 -2.88 -15.41 -1.83
CA GLY A 145 -1.69 -15.91 -1.10
C GLY A 145 -1.38 -15.18 0.21
N VAL A 146 -1.82 -13.94 0.40
CA VAL A 146 -1.64 -13.20 1.66
C VAL A 146 -2.66 -13.64 2.71
N GLY A 147 -3.94 -13.76 2.32
CA GLY A 147 -5.00 -14.24 3.21
C GLY A 147 -4.69 -15.63 3.81
N ALA A 148 -4.13 -16.55 3.03
CA ALA A 148 -3.74 -17.88 3.51
C ALA A 148 -2.58 -17.84 4.52
N LEU A 149 -1.60 -16.94 4.34
CA LEU A 149 -0.51 -16.73 5.30
C LEU A 149 -0.99 -16.09 6.61
N LEU A 150 -2.03 -15.25 6.55
CA LEU A 150 -2.59 -14.58 7.72
C LEU A 150 -3.63 -15.43 8.47
N ALA A 151 -4.42 -16.23 7.75
CA ALA A 151 -5.41 -17.15 8.31
C ALA A 151 -4.80 -18.44 8.89
N GLY A 152 -3.53 -18.73 8.59
CA GLY A 152 -2.77 -19.84 9.18
C GLY A 152 -2.21 -19.56 10.57
N ARG A 153 -2.79 -18.63 11.33
CA ARG A 153 -2.46 -18.37 12.75
C ARG A 153 -3.61 -18.76 13.66
#